data_AF-C3YAC1-F1
#
_entry.id   AF-C3YAC1-F1
#
_cell.length_a   1.000
_cell.length_b   1.000
_cell.length_c   1.000
_cell.angle_alpha   90.00
_cell.angle_beta   90.00
_cell.angle_gamma   90.00
#
_symmetry.space_group_name_H-M   'P 1'
#
loop_
_entity.id
_entity.type
_entity.pdbx_description
1 polymer ?
#
loop_
_entity_poly.entity_id
_entity_poly.type
_entity_poly.pdbx_seq_one_letter_code
_entity_poly.pdbx_strand_id
1 'polypeptide(L)'
;MSSSTPTWDKFPQVIQSGIKYRLTPKQRQLQEAMFEVLSSEESFIKSMYVLGEHFLRNLEKKNVAGGQALTLISVHVAHVINASRAFLSDLQARVREQAPVVSDVCDIILRHANKRFQEPYVTYCRNMHYHSK
;
A
#
# COMPACT_ATOMS: atom_id res chain seq x y z
N MET A 1 -10.75 14.79 7.32
CA MET A 1 -11.13 13.72 8.27
C MET A 1 -9.86 12.94 8.57
N SER A 2 -9.32 13.06 9.79
CA SER A 2 -8.09 12.38 10.20
C SER A 2 -8.32 10.88 10.23
N SER A 3 -7.88 10.16 9.20
CA SER A 3 -7.83 8.70 9.24
C SER A 3 -6.67 8.31 10.15
N SER A 4 -6.95 8.15 11.44
CA SER A 4 -6.04 7.42 12.32
C SER A 4 -5.91 6.02 11.74
N THR A 5 -4.72 5.66 11.31
CA THR A 5 -4.41 4.29 10.90
C THR A 5 -4.74 3.37 12.07
N PRO A 6 -5.46 2.26 11.85
CA PRO A 6 -5.78 1.33 12.92
C PRO A 6 -4.48 0.72 13.45
N THR A 7 -4.14 1.05 14.69
CA THR A 7 -2.98 0.49 15.41
C THR A 7 -3.23 -0.98 15.73
N TRP A 8 -2.18 -1.80 15.75
CA TRP A 8 -2.27 -3.24 15.99
C TRP A 8 -3.04 -3.54 17.28
N ASP A 9 -2.81 -2.72 18.31
CA ASP A 9 -3.47 -2.86 19.61
C ASP A 9 -5.00 -2.67 19.60
N LYS A 10 -5.57 -2.09 18.54
CA LYS A 10 -7.02 -1.92 18.36
C LYS A 10 -7.67 -3.06 17.57
N PHE A 11 -6.90 -4.01 17.05
CA PHE A 11 -7.46 -5.14 16.31
C PHE A 11 -8.30 -6.05 17.22
N PRO A 12 -9.50 -6.49 16.80
CA PRO A 12 -10.36 -7.33 17.63
C PRO A 12 -9.66 -8.59 18.15
N GLN A 13 -8.87 -9.26 17.31
CA GLN A 13 -8.13 -10.47 17.69
C GLN A 13 -7.09 -10.18 18.79
N VAL A 14 -6.48 -8.99 18.77
CA VAL A 14 -5.47 -8.56 19.76
C VAL A 14 -6.13 -8.21 21.09
N ILE A 15 -7.26 -7.49 21.04
CA ILE A 15 -8.04 -7.13 22.22
C ILE A 15 -8.59 -8.39 22.90
N GLN A 16 -9.23 -9.27 22.14
CA GLN A 16 -9.89 -10.49 22.66
C GLN A 16 -8.89 -11.49 23.26
N SER A 17 -7.69 -11.59 22.68
CA SER A 17 -6.65 -12.52 23.18
C SER A 17 -5.90 -12.00 24.41
N GLY A 18 -5.97 -10.69 24.70
CA GLY A 18 -5.16 -10.07 25.76
C GLY A 18 -3.65 -10.16 25.50
N ILE A 19 -3.22 -10.51 24.29
CA ILE A 19 -1.83 -10.81 23.95
C ILE A 19 -0.91 -9.61 24.16
N LYS A 20 -1.44 -8.39 24.03
CA LYS A 20 -0.74 -7.12 24.29
C LYS A 20 -0.03 -7.10 25.65
N TYR A 21 -0.62 -7.69 26.68
CA TYR A 21 -0.06 -7.71 28.04
C TYR A 21 0.99 -8.82 28.25
N ARG A 22 1.09 -9.78 27.32
CA ARG A 22 2.04 -10.90 27.39
C ARG A 22 3.31 -10.64 26.57
N LEU A 23 3.25 -9.70 25.62
CA LEU A 23 4.39 -9.34 24.78
C LEU A 23 5.31 -8.31 25.45
N THR A 24 6.61 -8.50 25.25
CA THR A 24 7.61 -7.49 25.61
C THR A 24 7.38 -6.18 24.84
N PRO A 25 7.86 -5.02 25.33
CA PRO A 25 7.77 -3.76 24.59
C PRO A 25 8.33 -3.85 23.16
N LYS A 26 9.46 -4.54 22.96
CA LYS A 26 10.08 -4.72 21.65
C LYS A 26 9.22 -5.56 20.70
N GLN A 27 8.61 -6.64 21.20
CA GLN A 27 7.69 -7.45 20.40
C GLN A 27 6.44 -6.67 20.00
N ARG A 28 5.89 -5.84 20.91
CA ARG A 28 4.78 -4.94 20.58
C ARG A 28 5.15 -3.95 19.50
N GLN A 29 6.32 -3.31 19.62
CA GLN A 29 6.82 -2.39 18.60
C GLN A 29 6.97 -3.07 17.23
N LEU A 30 7.44 -4.33 17.20
CA LEU A 30 7.53 -5.09 15.97
C LEU A 30 6.15 -5.38 15.37
N GLN A 31 5.17 -5.76 16.19
CA GLN A 31 3.78 -5.94 15.71
C GLN A 31 3.22 -4.64 15.13
N GLU A 32 3.38 -3.51 15.83
CA GLU A 32 2.92 -2.20 15.33
C GLU A 32 3.57 -1.86 13.99
N ALA A 33 4.88 -2.06 13.85
CA ALA A 33 5.58 -1.80 12.58
C ALA A 33 5.08 -2.67 11.42
N MET A 34 4.79 -3.96 11.67
CA MET A 34 4.24 -4.84 10.62
C MET A 34 2.82 -4.44 10.21
N PHE A 35 1.98 -4.02 11.16
CA PHE A 35 0.63 -3.52 10.87
C PHE A 35 0.64 -2.12 10.26
N GLU A 36 1.67 -1.31 10.55
CA GLU A 36 1.92 -0.04 9.87
C GLU A 36 2.23 -0.27 8.39
N VAL A 37 3.04 -1.27 8.03
CA VAL A 37 3.27 -1.63 6.61
C VAL A 37 1.95 -1.98 5.92
N LEU A 38 1.09 -2.79 6.54
CA LEU A 38 -0.21 -3.16 5.97
C LEU A 38 -1.14 -1.95 5.82
N SER A 39 -1.28 -1.13 6.87
CA SER A 39 -2.22 0.01 6.88
C SER A 39 -1.76 1.17 6.00
N SER A 40 -0.45 1.41 5.91
CA SER A 40 0.13 2.38 4.98
C SER A 40 -0.07 1.95 3.53
N GLU A 41 0.08 0.67 3.19
CA GLU A 41 -0.19 0.16 1.84
C GLU A 41 -1.67 0.31 1.46
N GLU A 42 -2.57 0.01 2.39
CA GLU A 42 -4.01 0.19 2.18
C GLU A 42 -4.37 1.67 1.94
N SER A 43 -3.69 2.58 2.65
CA SER A 43 -3.84 4.02 2.48
C SER A 43 -3.24 4.51 1.17
N PHE A 44 -2.08 3.97 0.76
CA PHE A 44 -1.44 4.25 -0.51
C PHE A 44 -2.36 3.89 -1.69
N ILE A 45 -2.98 2.71 -1.67
CA ILE A 45 -3.94 2.28 -2.69
C ILE A 45 -5.11 3.27 -2.78
N LYS A 46 -5.67 3.71 -1.65
CA LYS A 46 -6.76 4.71 -1.62
C LYS A 46 -6.31 6.03 -2.28
N SER A 47 -5.11 6.51 -1.98
CA SER A 47 -4.55 7.71 -2.61
C SER A 47 -4.36 7.56 -4.13
N MET A 48 -3.86 6.40 -4.58
CA MET A 48 -3.71 6.11 -6.01
C MET A 48 -5.06 6.01 -6.73
N TYR A 49 -6.10 5.51 -6.06
CA TYR A 49 -7.47 5.53 -6.58
C TYR A 49 -8.00 6.94 -6.80
N VAL A 50 -7.74 7.85 -5.86
CA VAL A 50 -8.12 9.26 -6.03
C VAL A 50 -7.38 9.86 -7.25
N LEU A 51 -6.09 9.57 -7.41
CA LEU A 51 -5.32 10.00 -8.59
C LEU A 51 -5.94 9.48 -9.90
N GLY A 52 -6.17 8.17 -10.00
CA GLY A 52 -6.70 7.54 -11.21
C GLY A 52 -8.15 7.93 -11.53
N GLU A 53 -9.06 7.72 -10.59
CA GLU A 53 -10.50 7.83 -10.83
C GLU A 53 -11.02 9.27 -10.78
N HIS A 54 -10.41 10.12 -9.94
CA HIS A 54 -10.86 11.50 -9.81
C HIS A 54 -10.05 12.45 -10.68
N PHE A 55 -8.72 12.42 -10.66
CA PHE A 55 -7.95 13.41 -11.41
C PHE A 55 -7.80 13.03 -12.88
N LEU A 56 -7.20 11.87 -13.17
CA LEU A 56 -6.89 11.47 -14.55
C LEU A 56 -8.15 11.32 -15.40
N ARG A 57 -9.18 10.64 -14.89
CA ARG A 57 -10.46 10.47 -15.59
C ARG A 57 -11.16 11.81 -15.90
N ASN A 58 -11.04 12.83 -15.04
CA ASN A 58 -11.61 14.14 -15.33
C ASN A 58 -10.79 14.93 -16.36
N LEU A 59 -9.47 14.76 -16.38
CA LEU A 59 -8.59 15.37 -17.37
C LEU A 59 -8.82 14.76 -18.76
N GLU A 60 -8.97 13.45 -18.85
CA GLU A 60 -9.34 12.74 -20.09
C GLU A 60 -10.68 13.25 -20.64
N LYS A 61 -11.70 13.38 -19.79
CA LYS A 61 -13.03 13.90 -20.19
C LYS A 61 -13.01 15.34 -20.69
N LYS A 62 -12.13 16.19 -20.13
CA LYS A 62 -12.02 17.60 -20.51
C LYS A 62 -11.16 17.83 -21.75
N ASN A 63 -10.61 16.76 -22.34
CA ASN A 63 -9.78 16.80 -23.55
C ASN A 63 -8.64 17.84 -23.46
N VAL A 64 -8.10 18.04 -22.24
CA VAL A 64 -7.02 18.99 -21.99
C VAL A 64 -5.77 18.44 -22.68
N ALA A 65 -5.12 19.27 -23.50
CA ALA A 65 -4.01 18.90 -24.37
C ALA A 65 -2.98 17.99 -23.66
N GLY A 66 -2.76 16.80 -24.21
CA GLY A 66 -1.89 15.77 -23.61
C GLY A 66 -2.37 14.32 -23.74
N GLY A 67 -3.34 14.00 -24.60
CA GLY A 67 -4.02 12.70 -24.67
C GLY A 67 -3.11 11.46 -24.56
N GLN A 68 -2.00 11.40 -25.31
CA GLN A 68 -1.06 10.27 -25.21
C GLN A 68 -0.35 10.21 -23.84
N ALA A 69 0.10 11.35 -23.30
CA ALA A 69 0.75 11.40 -21.99
C ALA A 69 -0.23 11.04 -20.87
N LEU A 70 -1.47 11.54 -20.92
CA LEU A 70 -2.52 11.19 -19.96
C LEU A 70 -2.84 9.70 -20.00
N THR A 71 -3.02 9.11 -21.18
CA THR A 71 -3.24 7.66 -21.32
C THR A 71 -2.06 6.86 -20.74
N LEU A 72 -0.82 7.27 -21.00
CA LEU A 72 0.36 6.60 -20.44
C LEU A 72 0.37 6.69 -18.91
N ILE A 73 0.08 7.86 -18.33
CA ILE A 73 -0.01 8.03 -16.87
C ILE A 73 -1.14 7.17 -16.29
N SER A 74 -2.31 7.11 -16.93
CA SER A 74 -3.44 6.28 -16.51
C SER A 74 -3.09 4.79 -16.49
N VAL A 75 -2.45 4.28 -17.55
CA VAL A 75 -1.96 2.88 -17.61
C VAL A 75 -0.94 2.64 -16.51
N HIS A 76 -0.04 3.59 -16.29
CA HIS A 76 1.00 3.48 -15.28
C HIS A 76 0.42 3.41 -13.87
N VAL A 77 -0.53 4.29 -13.54
CA VAL A 77 -1.26 4.30 -12.26
C VAL A 77 -1.99 2.97 -12.05
N ALA A 78 -2.63 2.42 -13.09
CA ALA A 78 -3.29 1.13 -13.01
C ALA A 78 -2.30 -0.01 -12.69
N HIS A 79 -1.11 -0.01 -13.29
CA HIS A 79 -0.07 -1.00 -12.99
C HIS A 79 0.41 -0.90 -11.53
N VAL A 80 0.64 0.31 -11.03
CA VAL A 80 1.03 0.53 -9.62
C VAL A 80 -0.06 0.04 -8.67
N ILE A 81 -1.32 0.39 -8.91
CA ILE A 81 -2.45 -0.09 -8.09
C ILE A 81 -2.53 -1.62 -8.07
N ASN A 82 -2.35 -2.28 -9.23
CA ASN A 82 -2.39 -3.73 -9.32
C ASN A 82 -1.23 -4.39 -8.55
N ALA A 83 -0.02 -3.84 -8.65
CA ALA A 83 1.13 -4.30 -7.88
C ALA A 83 0.91 -4.15 -6.36
N SER A 84 0.44 -2.97 -5.92
CA SER A 84 0.12 -2.68 -4.53
C SER A 84 -0.99 -3.58 -3.97
N ARG A 85 -2.03 -3.85 -4.76
CA ARG A 85 -3.11 -4.78 -4.36
C ARG A 85 -2.61 -6.20 -4.15
N ALA A 86 -1.74 -6.68 -5.03
CA ALA A 86 -1.14 -8.00 -4.87
C ALA A 86 -0.27 -8.07 -3.60
N PHE A 87 0.50 -7.03 -3.31
CA PHE A 87 1.29 -6.93 -2.09
C PHE A 87 0.41 -6.91 -0.83
N LEU A 88 -0.60 -6.03 -0.80
CA LEU A 88 -1.57 -5.95 0.31
C LEU A 88 -2.30 -7.29 0.54
N SER A 89 -2.69 -7.98 -0.54
CA SER A 89 -3.39 -9.27 -0.43
C SER A 89 -2.53 -10.32 0.28
N ASP A 90 -1.24 -10.39 -0.05
CA ASP A 90 -0.31 -11.31 0.60
C ASP A 90 -0.05 -10.94 2.08
N LEU A 91 0.07 -9.64 2.40
CA LEU A 91 0.18 -9.19 3.79
C LEU A 91 -1.07 -9.56 4.60
N GLN A 92 -2.27 -9.34 4.04
CA GLN A 92 -3.52 -9.70 4.70
C GLN A 92 -3.66 -11.22 4.87
N ALA A 93 -3.17 -12.02 3.94
CA ALA A 93 -3.13 -13.48 4.09
C ALA A 93 -2.26 -13.90 5.27
N ARG A 94 -1.05 -13.33 5.38
CA ARG A 94 -0.15 -13.57 6.52
C ARG A 94 -0.80 -13.21 7.85
N VAL A 95 -1.48 -12.06 7.92
CA VAL A 95 -2.20 -11.65 9.13
C VAL A 95 -3.35 -12.61 9.45
N ARG A 96 -4.14 -13.05 8.46
CA ARG A 96 -5.22 -14.02 8.70
C ARG A 96 -4.70 -15.35 9.24
N GLU A 97 -3.53 -15.80 8.78
CA GLU A 97 -2.92 -17.07 9.20
C GLU A 97 -2.26 -16.99 10.58
N GLN A 98 -1.68 -15.85 10.94
CA GLN A 98 -0.82 -15.72 12.13
C GLN A 98 -1.42 -14.82 13.23
N ALA A 99 -2.55 -14.15 13.00
CA ALA A 99 -3.18 -13.31 14.01
C ALA A 99 -3.41 -14.09 15.33
N PRO A 100 -3.18 -13.47 16.49
CA PRO A 100 -2.92 -12.04 16.69
C PRO A 100 -1.43 -11.62 16.66
N VAL A 101 -0.49 -12.56 16.45
CA VAL A 101 0.96 -12.30 16.48
C VAL A 101 1.60 -12.76 15.18
N VAL A 102 1.95 -11.80 14.32
CA VAL A 102 2.66 -12.07 13.08
C VAL A 102 4.14 -12.27 13.38
N SER A 103 4.76 -13.29 12.81
CA SER A 103 6.18 -13.59 13.02
C SER A 103 7.09 -12.64 12.24
N ASP A 104 6.86 -12.53 10.93
CA ASP A 104 7.60 -11.68 10.01
C ASP A 104 6.77 -11.43 8.73
N VAL A 105 7.13 -10.39 7.99
CA VAL A 105 6.63 -10.02 6.65
C VAL A 105 7.76 -9.73 5.65
N CYS A 106 9.03 -9.81 6.05
CA CYS A 106 10.19 -9.48 5.21
C CYS A 106 10.27 -10.33 3.94
N ASP A 107 9.87 -11.60 4.01
CA ASP A 107 9.82 -12.50 2.84
C ASP A 107 8.84 -12.00 1.77
N ILE A 108 7.67 -11.51 2.20
CA ILE A 108 6.66 -10.91 1.32
C ILE A 108 7.21 -9.62 0.72
N ILE A 109 7.77 -8.73 1.56
CA ILE A 109 8.35 -7.46 1.12
C ILE A 109 9.43 -7.70 0.06
N LEU A 110 10.39 -8.58 0.34
CA LEU A 110 11.50 -8.89 -0.55
C LEU A 110 11.01 -9.48 -1.88
N ARG A 111 10.02 -10.37 -1.83
CA ARG A 111 9.42 -10.97 -3.03
C ARG A 111 8.78 -9.91 -3.94
N HIS A 112 8.02 -8.97 -3.37
CA HIS A 112 7.36 -7.92 -4.15
C HIS A 112 8.34 -6.84 -4.63
N ALA A 113 9.33 -6.48 -3.81
CA ALA A 113 10.41 -5.57 -4.18
C ALA A 113 11.18 -6.07 -5.41
N ASN A 114 11.53 -7.36 -5.43
CA ASN A 114 12.34 -7.93 -6.53
C ASN A 114 11.53 -8.25 -7.79
N LYS A 115 10.23 -8.55 -7.68
CA LYS A 115 9.44 -9.06 -8.83
C LYS A 115 8.41 -8.09 -9.37
N ARG A 116 7.82 -7.24 -8.53
CA ARG A 116 6.62 -6.48 -8.88
C ARG A 116 6.79 -4.97 -8.80
N PHE A 117 7.71 -4.48 -7.98
CA PHE A 117 7.93 -3.03 -7.83
C PHE A 117 8.94 -2.45 -8.82
N GLN A 118 9.85 -3.25 -9.37
CA GLN A 118 10.93 -2.73 -10.21
C GLN A 118 10.44 -2.05 -11.50
N GLU A 119 9.51 -2.63 -12.26
CA GLU A 119 9.08 -1.99 -13.52
C GLU A 119 8.05 -0.85 -13.30
N PRO A 120 6.97 -1.05 -12.52
CA PRO A 120 5.97 -0.03 -12.30
C PRO A 120 6.55 1.16 -11.54
N TYR A 121 7.12 0.98 -10.35
CA TYR A 121 7.57 2.14 -9.56
C TYR A 121 8.74 2.89 -10.19
N VAL A 122 9.68 2.20 -10.84
CA VAL A 122 10.80 2.89 -11.52
C VAL A 122 10.27 3.72 -12.70
N THR A 123 9.33 3.19 -13.47
CA THR A 123 8.73 3.93 -14.60
C THR A 123 7.88 5.09 -14.10
N TYR A 124 7.12 4.93 -13.01
CA TYR A 124 6.38 6.04 -12.37
C TYR A 124 7.33 7.18 -11.98
N CYS A 125 8.36 6.85 -11.20
CA CYS A 125 9.30 7.81 -10.65
C CYS A 125 10.12 8.49 -11.75
N ARG A 126 10.48 7.75 -12.81
CA ARG A 126 11.19 8.29 -13.98
C ARG A 126 10.31 9.29 -14.75
N ASN A 127 9.03 8.98 -14.93
CA ASN A 127 8.10 9.85 -15.65
C ASN A 127 7.67 11.07 -14.81
N MET A 128 7.67 10.96 -13.48
CA MET A 128 7.42 12.09 -12.57
C MET A 128 8.46 13.22 -12.71
N HIS A 129 9.74 12.88 -12.91
CA HIS A 129 10.80 13.89 -13.06
C HIS A 129 10.78 14.62 -14.42
N TYR A 130 10.16 14.02 -15.45
CA TYR A 130 10.10 14.65 -16.78
C TYR A 130 9.12 15.85 -16.82
N HIS A 131 8.19 15.94 -15.86
CA HIS A 131 7.17 16.98 -15.80
C HIS A 131 7.47 18.08 -14.77
N SER A 132 8.66 18.09 -14.14
CA SER A 132 9.08 19.11 -13.18
C SER A 132 10.03 20.18 -13.75
N LYS A 133 10.06 20.36 -15.08
CA LYS A 133 10.81 21.43 -15.76
C LYS A 133 9.93 22.17 -16.73
#